data_AF-A0A957EJT3-F1
#
_entry.id   AF-A0A957EJT3-F1
#
_cell.length_a   1.000
_cell.length_b   1.000
_cell.length_c   1.000
_cell.angle_alpha   90.00
_cell.angle_beta   90.00
_cell.angle_gamma   90.00
#
_symmetry.space_group_name_H-M   'P 1'
#
loop_
_entity.id
_entity.type
_entity.pdbx_description
1 polymer ?
#
loop_
_entity_poly.entity_id
_entity_poly.type
_entity_poly.pdbx_seq_one_letter_code
_entity_poly.pdbx_strand_id
1 'polypeptide(L)' 'MDVSMPELDGIRAAGQIHSLGISSQIIMLSMHHNNVLVQQARKNGASGYVLKQHANSDLIPAIRAAHDGQLSL' A
#
# COMPACT_ATOMS: atom_id res chain seq x y z
N MET A 1 -4.10 3.79 -0.53
CA MET A 1 -3.54 4.77 0.42
C MET A 1 -2.35 5.44 -0.24
N ASP A 2 -2.32 6.77 -0.26
CA ASP A 2 -1.18 7.51 -0.79
C ASP A 2 -0.01 7.50 0.22
N VAL A 3 1.21 7.24 -0.25
CA VAL A 3 2.43 7.32 0.58
C VAL A 3 2.72 8.76 0.98
N SER A 4 2.53 9.72 0.08
CA SER A 4 2.95 11.12 0.26
C SER A 4 1.88 12.02 0.89
N MET A 5 0.97 11.46 1.71
CA MET A 5 -0.04 12.25 2.41
C MET A 5 0.61 13.26 3.38
N PRO A 6 0.09 14.49 3.48
CA PRO A 6 0.56 15.47 4.46
C PRO A 6 0.21 15.02 5.88
N GLU A 7 0.97 15.55 6.86
CA GLU A 7 0.82 15.31 8.31
C GLU A 7 1.15 13.87 8.76
N LEU A 8 0.46 12.87 8.20
CA LEU A 8 0.67 11.46 8.43
C LEU A 8 0.86 10.75 7.10
N ASP A 9 2.08 10.28 6.85
CA ASP A 9 2.38 9.51 5.65
C ASP A 9 1.59 8.18 5.63
N GLY A 10 1.33 7.68 4.42
CA GLY A 10 0.50 6.49 4.23
C GLY A 10 1.06 5.22 4.86
N ILE A 11 2.37 5.11 5.04
CA ILE A 11 2.99 3.92 5.65
C ILE A 11 2.67 3.90 7.14
N ARG A 12 2.81 5.04 7.82
CA ARG A 12 2.42 5.16 9.23
C ARG A 12 0.93 5.00 9.41
N ALA A 13 0.11 5.55 8.51
CA ALA A 13 -1.34 5.36 8.51
C ALA A 13 -1.72 3.87 8.36
N ALA A 14 -1.04 3.12 7.49
CA ALA A 14 -1.27 1.67 7.34
C ALA A 14 -1.00 0.92 8.65
N GLY A 15 0.13 1.22 9.30
CA GLY A 15 0.49 0.62 10.59
C GLY A 15 -0.54 0.93 11.68
N GLN A 16 -1.06 2.17 11.72
CA GLN A 16 -2.12 2.54 12.65
C GLN A 16 -3.41 1.77 12.39
N ILE A 17 -3.88 1.71 11.13
CA ILE A 17 -5.08 0.94 10.75
C ILE A 17 -4.92 -0.54 11.15
N HIS A 18 -3.75 -1.12 10.89
CA HIS A 18 -3.46 -2.50 11.26
C HIS A 18 -3.47 -2.71 12.79
N SER A 19 -2.91 -1.77 13.54
CA SER A 19 -2.89 -1.82 15.02
C SER A 19 -4.28 -1.73 15.67
N LEU A 20 -5.26 -1.16 14.95
CA LEU A 20 -6.65 -1.12 15.38
C LEU A 20 -7.38 -2.46 15.19
N GLY A 21 -6.71 -3.49 14.64
CA GLY A 21 -7.31 -4.80 14.37
C GLY A 21 -8.27 -4.80 13.18
N ILE A 22 -8.21 -3.77 12.33
CA ILE A 22 -9.05 -3.66 11.14
C ILE A 22 -8.49 -4.57 10.05
N SER A 23 -9.28 -5.52 9.55
CA SER A 23 -8.88 -6.54 8.56
C SER A 23 -8.88 -6.04 7.10
N SER A 24 -8.74 -4.74 6.88
CA SER A 24 -8.77 -4.13 5.55
C SER A 24 -7.50 -4.42 4.76
N GLN A 25 -7.65 -4.71 3.47
CA GLN A 25 -6.52 -4.78 2.54
C GLN A 25 -6.08 -3.36 2.17
N ILE A 26 -4.77 -3.10 2.20
CA ILE A 26 -4.21 -1.76 1.96
C ILE A 26 -3.28 -1.79 0.76
N ILE A 27 -3.69 -1.17 -0.34
CA ILE A 27 -2.82 -0.88 -1.49
C ILE A 27 -2.17 0.48 -1.32
N MET A 28 -0.85 0.55 -1.38
CA MET A 28 -0.07 1.79 -1.33
C MET A 28 0.08 2.39 -2.72
N LEU A 29 -0.04 3.70 -2.82
CA LEU A 29 0.15 4.48 -4.05
C LEU A 29 1.30 5.44 -3.85
N SER A 30 2.29 5.42 -4.74
CA SER A 30 3.49 6.26 -4.61
C SER A 30 4.00 6.81 -5.93
N MET A 31 4.62 7.99 -5.91
CA MET A 31 5.41 8.48 -7.05
C MET A 31 6.81 7.84 -7.11
N HIS A 32 7.24 7.15 -6.04
CA HIS A 32 8.60 6.65 -5.89
C HIS A 32 8.67 5.14 -5.98
N HIS A 33 9.58 4.66 -6.84
CA HIS A 33 9.97 3.26 -6.88
C HIS A 33 11.24 3.07 -6.05
N ASN A 34 11.07 2.81 -4.76
CA ASN A 34 12.17 2.62 -3.81
C ASN A 34 11.91 1.37 -2.97
N ASN A 35 12.84 0.41 -3.01
CA ASN A 35 12.75 -0.84 -2.26
C ASN A 35 12.58 -0.61 -0.74
N VAL A 36 13.16 0.46 -0.20
CA VAL A 36 12.98 0.81 1.22
C VAL A 36 11.52 1.11 1.54
N LEU A 37 10.84 1.89 0.69
CA LEU A 37 9.42 2.24 0.88
C LEU A 37 8.53 1.00 0.73
N VAL A 38 8.81 0.15 -0.26
CA VAL A 38 8.09 -1.12 -0.46
C VAL A 38 8.22 -2.03 0.77
N GLN A 39 9.44 -2.17 1.32
CA GLN A 39 9.67 -2.97 2.51
C GLN A 39 9.00 -2.39 3.75
N GLN A 40 9.03 -1.06 3.92
CA GLN A 40 8.34 -0.38 5.02
C GLN A 40 6.82 -0.53 4.91
N ALA A 41 6.25 -0.35 3.74
CA ALA A 41 4.83 -0.57 3.48
C ALA A 41 4.42 -2.01 3.84
N ARG A 42 5.15 -3.01 3.35
CA ARG A 42 4.91 -4.42 3.68
C ARG A 42 4.94 -4.68 5.19
N LYS A 43 5.96 -4.17 5.89
CA LYS A 43 6.09 -4.32 7.35
C LYS A 43 4.95 -3.68 8.13
N ASN A 44 4.31 -2.65 7.58
CA ASN A 44 3.18 -1.94 8.20
C ASN A 44 1.82 -2.47 7.72
N GLY A 45 1.78 -3.67 7.13
CA GLY A 45 0.53 -4.33 6.77
C GLY A 45 -0.05 -3.91 5.42
N ALA A 46 0.75 -3.33 4.52
CA ALA A 46 0.31 -3.13 3.14
C ALA A 46 0.17 -4.47 2.41
N SER A 47 -0.96 -4.65 1.74
CA SER A 47 -1.31 -5.78 0.87
C SER A 47 -0.82 -5.58 -0.56
N GLY A 48 -0.40 -4.36 -0.90
CA GLY A 48 0.29 -4.11 -2.15
C GLY A 48 0.86 -2.70 -2.29
N TYR A 49 1.60 -2.47 -3.37
CA TYR A 49 2.26 -1.22 -3.71
C TYR A 49 2.16 -0.98 -5.22
N VAL A 50 1.66 0.19 -5.59
CA VAL A 50 1.44 0.58 -6.99
C VAL A 50 2.04 1.96 -7.20
N LEU A 51 2.77 2.12 -8.30
CA LEU A 51 3.26 3.43 -8.70
C LEU A 51 2.11 4.24 -9.28
N LYS A 52 1.93 5.48 -8.82
CA LYS A 52 0.87 6.39 -9.29
C LYS A 52 0.91 6.59 -10.81
N GLN A 53 2.10 6.64 -11.40
CA GLN A 53 2.29 6.73 -12.85
C GLN A 53 1.72 5.54 -13.65
N HIS A 54 1.56 4.37 -13.00
CA HIS A 54 1.01 3.16 -13.61
C HIS A 54 -0.33 2.75 -12.99
N ALA A 55 -0.96 3.60 -12.17
CA ALA A 55 -2.20 3.25 -11.48
C ALA A 55 -3.32 2.84 -12.45
N ASN A 56 -3.33 3.40 -13.67
CA ASN A 56 -4.32 3.05 -14.69
C ASN A 56 -4.25 1.58 -15.13
N SER A 57 -3.05 0.99 -15.18
CA SER A 57 -2.87 -0.42 -15.56
C SER A 57 -2.81 -1.34 -14.35
N ASP A 58 -2.23 -0.88 -13.25
CA ASP A 58 -1.75 -1.78 -12.19
C ASP A 58 -2.68 -1.79 -10.96
N LEU A 59 -3.49 -0.74 -10.76
CA LEU A 59 -4.30 -0.61 -9.55
C LEU A 59 -5.40 -1.68 -9.49
N ILE A 60 -6.13 -1.92 -10.58
CA ILE A 60 -7.19 -2.92 -10.62
C ILE A 60 -6.64 -4.34 -10.40
N PRO A 61 -5.56 -4.78 -11.09
CA PRO A 61 -4.89 -6.03 -10.78
C PRO A 61 -4.44 -6.15 -9.32
N ALA A 62 -3.82 -5.10 -8.76
CA ALA A 62 -3.35 -5.10 -7.38
C ALA A 62 -4.50 -5.24 -6.36
N ILE A 63 -5.62 -4.57 -6.60
CA ILE A 63 -6.83 -4.69 -5.76
C ILE A 63 -7.36 -6.13 -5.78
N ARG A 64 -7.44 -6.77 -6.96
CA ARG A 64 -7.91 -8.16 -7.08
C ARG A 64 -6.97 -9.12 -6.39
N ALA A 65 -5.67 -8.99 -6.61
CA ALA A 65 -4.66 -9.81 -5.94
C ALA A 65 -4.76 -9.69 -4.41
N ALA A 66 -4.85 -8.47 -3.87
CA ALA A 66 -5.00 -8.26 -2.44
C ALA A 66 -6.32 -8.81 -1.87
N HIS A 67 -7.42 -8.74 -2.63
CA HIS A 67 -8.69 -9.36 -2.25
C HIS A 67 -8.58 -10.88 -2.12
N ASP A 68 -7.80 -11.52 -3.01
CA ASP A 68 -7.53 -12.96 -3.01
C ASP A 68 -6.45 -13.36 -1.97
N GLY A 69 -5.99 -12.43 -1.13
CA GLY A 69 -4.95 -12.66 -0.13
C GLY A 69 -3.53 -12.73 -0.70
N GLN A 70 -3.35 -12.35 -1.96
CA GLN A 70 -2.04 -12.30 -2.61
C GLN A 70 -1.37 -10.94 -2.36
N LEU A 71 -0.06 -10.98 -2.12
CA LEU A 71 0.75 -9.79 -1.91
C LEU A 71 1.25 -9.25 -3.25
N SER A 72 0.90 -8.01 -3.59
CA SER A 72 1.28 -7.37 -4.87
C SER A 72 2.17 -6.15 -4.62
N LEU A 73 3.49 -6.31 -4.58
CA LEU A 73 4.47 -5.26 -4.22
C LEU A 73 5.38 -4.83 -5.37
#